data_AF-A0A803TG38-F1
#
_entry.id   AF-A0A803TG38-F1
#
_cell.length_a   1.000
_cell.length_b   1.000
_cell.length_c   1.000
_cell.angle_alpha   90.00
_cell.angle_beta   90.00
_cell.angle_gamma   90.00
#
_symmetry.space_group_name_H-M   'P 1'
#
loop_
_entity.id
_entity.type
_entity.pdbx_description
1 polymer ?
#
loop_
_entity_poly.entity_id
_entity_poly.type
_entity_poly.pdbx_seq_one_letter_code
_entity_poly.pdbx_strand_id
1 'polypeptide(L)'
;MWRGMRLDFSPPSEGPAARILTMLWISLLTLFAYCSGTLGQYVVSQPPSASVSLGENGQITCSGNSIEKKYVHWYQQKPGKAPVLIIYKDSQRPSEISDQFSGTNSGDTATLNITRAQAEDEADYYCQVWDGNSEQHTVLEVEEEVRPKPAINSTCL
;
A
#
# COMPACT_ATOMS: atom_id res chain seq x y z
N MET A 1 14.65 16.67 52.15
CA MET A 1 15.99 16.15 52.52
C MET A 1 15.88 14.65 52.71
N TRP A 2 16.27 13.87 51.70
CA TRP A 2 16.91 12.55 51.85
C TRP A 2 17.82 12.37 50.63
N ARG A 3 19.13 12.51 50.88
CA ARG A 3 20.22 12.24 49.95
C ARG A 3 20.52 10.75 49.98
N GLY A 4 20.86 10.20 48.82
CA GLY A 4 21.95 9.23 48.68
C GLY A 4 21.64 7.78 49.02
N MET A 5 21.21 7.02 48.02
CA MET A 5 21.58 5.60 47.88
C MET A 5 22.55 5.50 46.70
N ARG A 6 23.84 5.39 47.02
CA ARG A 6 24.86 4.92 46.08
C ARG A 6 24.63 3.42 45.93
N LEU A 7 24.22 2.98 44.75
CA LEU A 7 24.35 1.58 44.35
C LEU A 7 25.79 1.41 43.87
N ASP A 8 26.66 0.89 44.74
CA ASP A 8 27.98 0.42 44.35
C ASP A 8 27.82 -0.83 43.46
N PHE A 9 27.78 -0.61 42.15
CA PHE A 9 28.00 -1.67 41.17
C PHE A 9 29.50 -1.94 41.11
N SER A 10 29.96 -2.97 41.82
CA SER A 10 31.29 -3.52 41.60
C SER A 10 31.29 -4.23 40.25
N PRO A 11 32.07 -3.78 39.24
CA PRO A 11 32.12 -4.46 37.96
C PRO A 11 32.76 -5.85 38.15
N PRO A 12 32.20 -6.93 37.58
CA PRO A 12 32.82 -8.25 37.65
C PRO A 12 34.21 -8.18 37.00
N SER A 13 35.18 -8.85 37.62
CA SER A 13 36.59 -8.84 37.21
C SER A 13 36.73 -9.18 35.71
N GLU A 14 37.15 -8.19 34.92
CA GLU A 14 37.29 -8.29 33.47
C GLU A 14 38.55 -9.09 33.11
N GLY A 15 38.39 -10.41 32.97
CA GLY A 15 39.38 -11.24 32.28
C GLY A 15 39.42 -10.90 30.78
N PRO A 16 40.55 -11.14 30.09
CA PRO A 16 40.69 -10.88 28.66
C PRO A 16 39.63 -11.60 27.81
N ALA A 17 39.14 -12.76 28.26
CA ALA A 17 38.06 -13.50 27.62
C ALA A 17 36.70 -12.77 27.67
N ALA A 18 36.39 -12.07 28.77
CA ALA A 18 35.14 -11.32 28.92
C ALA A 18 35.10 -10.09 27.99
N ARG A 19 36.26 -9.45 27.78
CA ARG A 19 36.42 -8.30 26.87
C ARG A 19 36.29 -8.68 25.38
N ILE A 20 36.75 -9.88 25.02
CA ILE A 20 36.60 -10.39 23.64
C ILE A 20 35.13 -10.73 23.37
N LEU A 21 34.43 -11.34 24.34
CA LEU A 21 33.02 -11.71 24.21
C LEU A 21 32.11 -10.48 24.05
N THR A 22 32.37 -9.40 24.78
CA THR A 22 31.60 -8.16 24.68
C THR A 22 31.84 -7.44 23.35
N MET A 23 33.07 -7.43 22.85
CA MET A 23 33.39 -6.86 21.52
C MET A 23 32.70 -7.62 20.38
N LEU A 24 32.65 -8.95 20.46
CA LEU A 24 31.95 -9.80 19.48
C LEU A 24 30.44 -9.58 19.53
N TRP A 25 29.86 -9.47 20.74
CA TRP A 25 28.44 -9.16 20.93
C TRP A 25 28.09 -7.79 20.36
N ILE A 26 28.85 -6.75 20.70
CA ILE A 26 28.61 -5.38 20.20
C ILE A 26 28.74 -5.35 18.67
N SER A 27 29.76 -6.02 18.12
CA SER A 27 29.94 -6.13 16.67
C SER A 27 28.76 -6.85 16.00
N LEU A 28 28.25 -7.92 16.61
CA LEU A 28 27.08 -8.68 16.15
C LEU A 28 25.80 -7.83 16.18
N LEU A 29 25.59 -7.05 17.26
CA LEU A 29 24.45 -6.12 17.37
C LEU A 29 24.54 -4.99 16.34
N THR A 30 25.74 -4.45 16.09
CA THR A 30 25.91 -3.43 15.05
C THR A 30 25.64 -4.00 13.66
N LEU A 31 26.14 -5.22 13.35
CA LEU A 31 25.89 -5.89 12.08
C LEU A 31 24.39 -6.14 11.84
N PHE A 32 23.64 -6.47 12.90
CA PHE A 32 22.18 -6.59 12.86
C PHE A 32 21.48 -5.26 12.59
N ALA A 33 21.97 -4.15 13.16
CA ALA A 33 21.41 -2.82 12.96
C ALA A 33 21.70 -2.23 11.57
N TYR A 34 22.81 -2.62 10.93
CA TYR A 34 23.16 -2.19 9.57
C TYR A 34 22.33 -2.86 8.46
N CYS A 35 21.53 -3.88 8.80
CA CYS A 35 20.67 -4.57 7.82
C CYS A 35 19.26 -3.97 7.72
N SER A 36 18.93 -2.95 8.51
CA SER A 36 17.67 -2.20 8.38
C SER A 36 17.73 -1.20 7.22
N GLY A 37 17.96 -1.70 6.01
CA GLY A 37 17.68 -0.93 4.80
C GLY A 37 16.18 -0.69 4.74
N THR A 38 15.75 0.57 4.87
CA THR A 38 14.36 0.93 4.59
C THR A 38 14.15 0.72 3.09
N LEU A 39 13.46 -0.35 2.71
CA LEU A 39 12.86 -0.43 1.38
C LEU A 39 11.87 0.75 1.31
N GLY A 40 12.22 1.79 0.56
CA GLY A 40 11.31 2.90 0.28
C GLY A 40 10.14 2.35 -0.51
N GLN A 41 9.08 1.92 0.18
CA GLN A 41 7.85 1.50 -0.48
C GLN A 41 7.24 2.72 -1.16
N TYR A 42 6.87 2.53 -2.42
CA TYR A 42 6.20 3.55 -3.19
C TYR A 42 4.73 3.62 -2.76
N VAL A 43 4.40 4.56 -1.88
CA VAL A 43 3.04 4.70 -1.36
C VAL A 43 2.18 5.47 -2.37
N VAL A 44 1.09 4.85 -2.80
CA VAL A 44 0.00 5.51 -3.54
C VAL A 44 -1.21 5.68 -2.65
N SER A 45 -2.00 6.71 -2.92
CA SER A 45 -3.23 7.04 -2.20
C SER A 45 -4.40 7.06 -3.16
N GLN A 46 -5.47 6.38 -2.78
CA GLN A 46 -6.75 6.36 -3.48
C GLN A 46 -7.87 6.78 -2.52
N PRO A 47 -8.95 7.41 -3.00
CA PRO A 47 -10.12 7.64 -2.16
C PRO A 47 -10.72 6.29 -1.73
N PRO A 48 -11.21 6.17 -0.48
CA PRO A 48 -11.71 4.90 0.05
C PRO A 48 -12.99 4.41 -0.64
N SER A 49 -13.76 5.33 -1.24
CA SER A 49 -14.96 5.00 -2.00
C SER A 49 -15.34 6.16 -2.91
N ALA A 50 -15.98 5.85 -4.03
CA ALA A 50 -16.63 6.83 -4.90
C ALA A 50 -18.00 6.29 -5.32
N SER A 51 -18.96 7.19 -5.53
CA SER A 51 -20.31 6.87 -6.00
C SER A 51 -20.61 7.67 -7.26
N VAL A 52 -21.22 7.01 -8.26
CA VAL A 52 -21.64 7.62 -9.52
C VAL A 52 -23.03 7.10 -9.87
N SER A 53 -23.88 7.94 -10.44
CA SER A 53 -25.20 7.51 -10.89
C SER A 53 -25.10 6.70 -12.18
N LEU A 54 -26.06 5.82 -12.42
CA LEU A 54 -26.15 5.07 -13.67
C LEU A 54 -26.24 6.02 -14.87
N GLY A 55 -25.42 5.78 -15.89
CA GLY A 55 -25.33 6.60 -17.10
C GLY A 55 -24.48 7.86 -16.96
N GLU A 56 -24.05 8.23 -15.76
CA GLU A 56 -23.13 9.36 -15.54
C GLU A 56 -21.67 8.94 -15.72
N ASN A 57 -20.79 9.94 -15.77
CA ASN A 57 -19.35 9.72 -15.88
C ASN A 57 -18.72 9.73 -14.49
N GLY A 58 -18.02 8.66 -14.15
CA GLY A 58 -17.27 8.51 -12.90
C GLY A 58 -15.77 8.70 -13.11
N GLN A 59 -15.08 9.14 -12.07
CA GLN A 59 -13.62 9.25 -12.05
C GLN A 59 -13.07 8.67 -10.76
N ILE A 60 -11.98 7.92 -10.87
CA ILE A 60 -11.23 7.35 -9.74
C ILE A 60 -9.79 7.83 -9.86
N THR A 61 -9.26 8.40 -8.78
CA THR A 61 -7.92 8.97 -8.77
C THR A 61 -6.96 8.09 -7.96
N CYS A 62 -5.70 8.09 -8.39
CA CYS A 62 -4.58 7.45 -7.71
C CYS A 62 -3.42 8.43 -7.69
N SER A 63 -3.06 8.92 -6.51
CA SER A 63 -2.01 9.91 -6.32
C SER A 63 -0.78 9.29 -5.69
N GLY A 64 0.41 9.75 -6.09
CA GLY A 64 1.68 9.22 -5.61
C GLY A 64 2.83 10.07 -6.13
N ASN A 65 4.00 9.95 -5.50
CA ASN A 65 5.12 10.84 -5.80
C ASN A 65 5.82 10.46 -7.10
N SER A 66 5.97 11.34 -8.10
CA SER A 66 6.64 11.01 -9.37
C SER A 66 5.97 9.87 -10.17
N ILE A 67 4.63 9.76 -10.14
CA ILE A 67 3.89 8.76 -10.95
C ILE A 67 4.07 9.05 -12.45
N GLU A 68 4.22 10.31 -12.85
CA GLU A 68 4.41 10.73 -14.25
C GLU A 68 5.52 10.00 -15.03
N LYS A 69 6.54 9.48 -14.33
CA LYS A 69 7.66 8.76 -14.95
C LYS A 69 7.46 7.25 -15.00
N LYS A 70 6.34 6.77 -14.51
CA LYS A 70 6.02 5.35 -14.32
C LYS A 70 4.76 4.99 -15.09
N TYR A 71 4.58 3.70 -15.36
CA TYR A 71 3.35 3.20 -15.95
C TYR A 71 2.32 2.91 -14.88
N VAL A 72 1.08 3.33 -15.10
CA VAL A 72 -0.04 2.99 -14.23
C VAL A 72 -0.93 1.94 -14.87
N HIS A 73 -1.22 0.91 -14.09
CA HIS A 73 -2.17 -0.14 -14.41
C HIS A 73 -3.38 -0.01 -13.49
N TRP A 74 -4.56 -0.28 -14.02
CA TRP A 74 -5.81 -0.29 -13.29
C TRP A 74 -6.43 -1.68 -13.31
N TYR A 75 -6.89 -2.12 -12.14
CA TYR A 75 -7.55 -3.40 -11.95
C TYR A 75 -8.96 -3.17 -11.42
N GLN A 76 -9.91 -3.98 -11.89
CA GLN A 76 -11.27 -4.06 -11.39
C GLN A 76 -11.46 -5.40 -10.69
N GLN A 77 -11.92 -5.39 -9.44
CA GLN A 77 -12.27 -6.58 -8.69
C GLN A 77 -13.75 -6.57 -8.35
N LYS A 78 -14.47 -7.56 -8.88
CA LYS A 78 -15.87 -7.79 -8.51
C LYS A 78 -15.95 -8.67 -7.26
N PRO A 79 -17.02 -8.55 -6.45
CA PRO A 79 -17.19 -9.36 -5.26
C PRO A 79 -17.01 -10.87 -5.54
N GLY A 80 -16.12 -11.52 -4.79
CA GLY A 80 -15.82 -12.95 -4.93
C GLY A 80 -15.04 -13.34 -6.19
N LYS A 81 -14.52 -12.38 -6.95
CA LYS A 81 -13.67 -12.63 -8.14
C LYS A 81 -12.24 -12.13 -7.91
N ALA A 82 -11.33 -12.65 -8.73
CA ALA A 82 -9.96 -12.14 -8.79
C ALA A 82 -9.91 -10.76 -9.48
N PRO A 83 -8.95 -9.89 -9.14
CA PRO A 83 -8.73 -8.64 -9.86
C PRO A 83 -8.45 -8.86 -11.35
N VAL A 84 -9.10 -8.09 -12.21
CA VAL A 84 -8.95 -8.13 -13.67
C VAL A 84 -8.32 -6.82 -14.14
N LEU A 85 -7.30 -6.92 -14.98
CA LEU A 85 -6.63 -5.75 -15.58
C LEU A 85 -7.58 -5.07 -16.58
N ILE A 86 -7.88 -3.79 -16.36
CA ILE A 86 -8.78 -3.00 -17.23
C ILE A 86 -8.04 -1.94 -18.04
N ILE A 87 -6.98 -1.33 -17.49
CA ILE A 87 -6.09 -0.41 -18.20
C ILE A 87 -4.64 -0.75 -17.86
N TYR A 88 -3.74 -0.68 -18.83
CA TYR A 88 -2.29 -0.85 -18.67
C TYR A 88 -1.53 0.24 -19.42
N LYS A 89 -0.26 0.47 -19.06
CA LYS A 89 0.57 1.55 -19.63
C LYS A 89 -0.21 2.87 -19.77
N ASP A 90 -0.80 3.31 -18.66
CA ASP A 90 -1.54 4.56 -18.46
C ASP A 90 -2.89 4.67 -19.19
N SER A 91 -3.00 4.19 -20.42
CA SER A 91 -4.18 4.42 -21.28
C SER A 91 -4.53 3.25 -22.20
N GLN A 92 -3.68 2.21 -22.27
CA GLN A 92 -3.94 1.07 -23.13
C GLN A 92 -4.96 0.14 -22.47
N ARG A 93 -5.87 -0.40 -23.27
CA ARG A 93 -6.98 -1.22 -22.78
C ARG A 93 -6.95 -2.59 -23.46
N PRO A 94 -7.08 -3.71 -22.71
CA PRO A 94 -7.21 -5.02 -23.32
C PRO A 94 -8.48 -5.11 -24.18
N SER A 95 -8.45 -5.90 -25.26
CA SER A 95 -9.56 -5.98 -26.22
C SER A 95 -10.88 -6.50 -25.63
N GLU A 96 -10.80 -7.29 -24.55
CA GLU A 96 -11.96 -7.88 -23.86
C GLU A 96 -12.66 -6.91 -22.91
N ILE A 97 -12.05 -5.73 -22.65
CA ILE A 97 -12.56 -4.74 -21.71
C ILE A 97 -13.37 -3.69 -22.46
N SER A 98 -14.51 -3.30 -21.88
CA SER A 98 -15.42 -2.30 -22.44
C SER A 98 -14.72 -0.97 -22.74
N ASP A 99 -15.10 -0.32 -23.85
CA ASP A 99 -14.56 0.96 -24.30
C ASP A 99 -14.94 2.14 -23.39
N GLN A 100 -15.84 1.91 -22.45
CA GLN A 100 -16.24 2.89 -21.45
C GLN A 100 -15.13 3.31 -20.47
N PHE A 101 -14.10 2.46 -20.31
CA PHE A 101 -12.96 2.72 -19.44
C PHE A 101 -11.84 3.43 -20.21
N SER A 102 -11.34 4.51 -19.63
CA SER A 102 -10.13 5.19 -20.12
C SER A 102 -9.23 5.58 -18.95
N GLY A 103 -7.92 5.46 -19.14
CA GLY A 103 -6.94 5.87 -18.15
C GLY A 103 -6.15 7.10 -18.62
N THR A 104 -5.76 7.93 -17.67
CA THR A 104 -4.82 9.02 -17.85
C THR A 104 -3.81 9.06 -16.71
N ASN A 105 -2.62 9.56 -17.00
CA ASN A 105 -1.56 9.79 -16.02
C ASN A 105 -1.00 11.18 -16.27
N SER A 106 -1.08 12.06 -15.27
CA SER A 106 -0.63 13.45 -15.38
C SER A 106 -0.05 13.94 -14.06
N GLY A 107 1.23 14.33 -14.09
CA GLY A 107 1.97 14.74 -12.90
C GLY A 107 2.02 13.62 -11.84
N ASP A 108 1.58 13.94 -10.63
CA ASP A 108 1.57 13.00 -9.50
C ASP A 108 0.22 12.28 -9.33
N THR A 109 -0.64 12.29 -10.34
CA THR A 109 -1.97 11.67 -10.25
C THR A 109 -2.36 10.96 -11.55
N ALA A 110 -2.75 9.71 -11.40
CA ALA A 110 -3.41 8.93 -12.44
C ALA A 110 -4.92 8.92 -12.19
N THR A 111 -5.69 8.95 -13.28
CA THR A 111 -7.14 8.96 -13.24
C THR A 111 -7.69 7.85 -14.13
N LEU A 112 -8.56 7.02 -13.58
CA LEU A 112 -9.43 6.13 -14.33
C LEU A 112 -10.76 6.84 -14.53
N ASN A 113 -11.16 6.99 -15.78
CA ASN A 113 -12.42 7.58 -16.18
C ASN A 113 -13.36 6.48 -16.69
N ILE A 114 -14.58 6.47 -16.14
CA ILE A 114 -15.63 5.52 -16.45
C ILE A 114 -16.75 6.32 -17.10
N THR A 115 -16.98 6.13 -18.40
CA THR A 115 -18.07 6.81 -19.11
C THR A 115 -19.34 5.98 -19.06
N ARG A 116 -20.51 6.61 -18.89
CA ARG A 116 -21.80 5.92 -18.83
C ARG A 116 -21.81 4.73 -17.86
N ALA A 117 -21.53 5.01 -16.58
CA ALA A 117 -21.43 3.99 -15.55
C ALA A 117 -22.67 3.07 -15.53
N GLN A 118 -22.44 1.77 -15.46
CA GLN A 118 -23.45 0.73 -15.45
C GLN A 118 -23.43 -0.01 -14.11
N ALA A 119 -24.47 -0.79 -13.83
CA ALA A 119 -24.55 -1.57 -12.59
C ALA A 119 -23.43 -2.61 -12.51
N GLU A 120 -22.95 -3.07 -13.65
CA GLU A 120 -21.84 -4.02 -13.78
C GLU A 120 -20.49 -3.42 -13.42
N ASP A 121 -20.37 -2.10 -13.30
CA ASP A 121 -19.14 -1.40 -12.95
C ASP A 121 -18.95 -1.23 -11.44
N GLU A 122 -19.93 -1.65 -10.64
CA GLU A 122 -19.81 -1.71 -9.18
C GLU A 122 -18.76 -2.76 -8.79
N ALA A 123 -17.59 -2.29 -8.36
CA ALA A 123 -16.41 -3.09 -8.10
C ALA A 123 -15.40 -2.30 -7.26
N ASP A 124 -14.44 -3.01 -6.67
CA ASP A 124 -13.24 -2.41 -6.09
C ASP A 124 -12.23 -2.14 -7.20
N TYR A 125 -11.64 -0.94 -7.19
CA TYR A 125 -10.68 -0.51 -8.21
C TYR A 125 -9.31 -0.25 -7.60
N TYR A 126 -8.28 -0.87 -8.17
CA TYR A 126 -6.91 -0.78 -7.68
C TYR A 126 -6.00 -0.17 -8.74
N CYS A 127 -5.18 0.80 -8.34
CA CYS A 127 -4.07 1.27 -9.16
C CYS A 127 -2.78 0.54 -8.77
N GLN A 128 -1.97 0.23 -9.78
CA GLN A 128 -0.61 -0.26 -9.59
C GLN A 128 0.33 0.61 -10.41
N VAL A 129 1.40 1.07 -9.78
CA VAL A 129 2.43 1.87 -10.44
C VAL A 129 3.64 0.98 -10.68
N TRP A 130 4.05 0.90 -11.94
CA TRP A 130 5.17 0.10 -12.42
C TRP A 130 6.29 1.01 -12.91
N ASP A 131 7.46 0.90 -12.27
CA ASP A 131 8.67 1.54 -12.77
C ASP A 131 9.26 0.67 -13.89
N GLY A 132 9.38 1.22 -15.10
CA GLY A 132 10.00 0.54 -16.23
C GLY A 132 11.49 0.22 -15.99
N ASN A 133 12.08 0.76 -14.94
CA ASN A 133 13.48 0.59 -14.56
C ASN A 133 13.61 -0.42 -13.39
N SER A 134 13.58 -1.72 -13.72
CA SER A 134 13.93 -2.89 -12.91
C SER A 134 13.52 -2.94 -11.41
N GLU A 135 12.63 -3.90 -11.12
CA GLU A 135 12.47 -4.63 -9.85
C GLU A 135 12.16 -3.83 -8.58
N GLN A 136 10.94 -3.29 -8.47
CA GLN A 136 10.28 -3.18 -7.16
C GLN A 136 8.81 -3.58 -7.29
N HIS A 137 8.45 -4.68 -6.65
CA HIS A 137 7.05 -5.08 -6.45
C HIS A 137 6.52 -4.31 -5.23
N THR A 138 5.59 -3.38 -5.44
CA THR A 138 4.85 -2.74 -4.35
C THR A 138 3.59 -3.57 -4.07
N VAL A 139 3.49 -4.13 -2.87
CA VAL A 139 2.25 -4.70 -2.32
C VAL A 139 1.53 -3.57 -1.59
N LEU A 140 0.26 -3.32 -1.93
CA LEU A 140 -0.57 -2.35 -1.21
C LEU A 140 -1.08 -2.99 0.08
N GLU A 141 -0.87 -2.29 1.19
CA GLU A 141 -1.53 -2.58 2.46
C GLU A 141 -2.94 -1.98 2.40
N VAL A 142 -3.96 -2.84 2.31
CA VAL A 142 -5.35 -2.42 2.48
C VAL A 142 -5.60 -2.41 3.97
N GLU A 143 -5.79 -1.23 4.56
CA GLU A 143 -6.34 -1.14 5.91
C GLU A 143 -7.79 -1.63 5.84
N GLU A 144 -8.01 -2.85 6.32
CA GLU A 144 -9.35 -3.40 6.50
C GLU A 144 -10.01 -2.64 7.67
N GLU A 145 -10.73 -1.55 7.38
CA GLU A 145 -11.70 -1.06 8.35
C GLU A 145 -12.85 -2.06 8.38
N VAL A 146 -12.76 -3.04 9.29
CA VAL A 146 -13.85 -3.95 9.66
C VAL A 146 -14.97 -3.10 10.25
N ARG A 147 -15.80 -2.52 9.40
CA ARG A 147 -17.02 -1.85 9.84
C ARG A 147 -17.98 -2.94 10.34
N PRO A 148 -18.38 -2.95 11.63
CA PRO A 148 -19.37 -3.92 12.10
C PRO A 148 -20.66 -3.69 11.33
N LYS A 149 -21.11 -4.72 10.61
CA LYS A 149 -22.42 -4.70 9.94
C LYS A 149 -23.49 -4.50 11.02
N PRO A 150 -24.36 -3.48 10.95
CA PRO A 150 -25.44 -3.35 11.91
C PRO A 150 -26.32 -4.60 11.83
N ALA A 151 -26.58 -5.20 12.98
CA ALA A 151 -27.52 -6.30 13.10
C ALA A 151 -28.89 -5.78 12.62
N ILE A 152 -29.30 -6.20 11.43
CA ILE A 152 -30.65 -6.00 10.95
C ILE A 152 -31.52 -6.94 11.77
N ASN A 153 -32.11 -6.39 12.83
CA ASN A 153 -33.14 -7.01 13.63
C ASN A 153 -34.40 -7.22 12.77
N SER A 154 -34.41 -8.31 12.00
CA SER A 154 -35.61 -8.89 11.43
C SER A 154 -36.42 -9.53 12.55
N THR A 155 -37.32 -8.77 13.16
CA THR A 155 -38.48 -9.37 13.83
C THR A 155 -39.40 -9.89 12.73
N CYS A 156 -39.40 -11.21 12.53
CA CYS A 156 -40.52 -11.90 11.92
C CYS A 156 -41.56 -12.18 13.00
N LEU A 157 -42.82 -11.80 12.68
CA LEU A 157 -44.06 -11.87 13.48
C LEU A 157 -44.20 -10.86 14.62
#